data_AF-A0A6C6Z6R2-F1
#
_entry.id   AF-A0A6C6Z6R2-F1
#
_cell.length_a   1.000
_cell.length_b   1.000
_cell.length_c   1.000
_cell.angle_alpha   90.00
_cell.angle_beta   90.00
_cell.angle_gamma   90.00
#
_symmetry.space_group_name_H-M   'P 1'
#
loop_
_entity.id
_entity.type
_entity.pdbx_description
1 polymer ?
#
loop_
_entity_poly.entity_id
_entity_poly.type
_entity_poly.pdbx_seq_one_letter_code
_entity_poly.pdbx_strand_id
1 'polypeptide(L)' 'MSHRVPGSIGQNQTPGKVFKGKKMAGQMGNERVTVQSLDVVRVDAERNLLLVKGGVPGATGCDLIVKPAVKA' A
#
# COMPACT_ATOMS: atom_id res chain seq x y z
N MET A 1 -17.60 26.98 5.25
CA MET A 1 -17.86 25.56 5.56
C MET A 1 -16.57 24.77 5.40
N SER A 2 -16.31 23.85 6.32
CA SER A 2 -15.05 23.13 6.43
C SER A 2 -15.15 21.75 5.77
N HIS A 3 -15.32 21.69 4.44
CA HIS A 3 -15.76 20.47 3.75
C HIS A 3 -14.72 19.33 3.67
N ARG A 4 -13.42 19.64 3.61
CA ARG A 4 -12.34 18.64 3.46
C ARG A 4 -11.11 18.94 4.34
N VAL A 5 -11.32 19.58 5.49
CA VAL A 5 -10.23 19.92 6.43
C VAL A 5 -10.02 18.81 7.45
N PRO A 6 -8.80 18.65 8.01
CA PRO A 6 -8.53 17.67 9.07
C PRO A 6 -9.18 18.00 10.41
N GLY A 7 -9.64 19.24 10.61
CA GLY A 7 -10.20 19.69 11.89
C GLY A 7 -9.13 19.75 12.99
N SER A 8 -9.51 19.41 14.22
CA SER A 8 -8.57 19.39 15.34
C SER A 8 -7.55 18.25 15.24
N ILE A 9 -6.30 18.55 15.61
CA ILE A 9 -5.15 17.64 15.49
C ILE A 9 -4.51 17.27 16.82
N GLY A 10 -5.02 17.78 17.94
CA GLY A 10 -4.49 17.54 19.29
C GLY A 10 -5.46 17.93 20.41
N GLN A 11 -5.03 17.72 21.64
CA GLN A 11 -5.73 18.17 22.85
C GLN A 11 -5.20 19.54 23.32
N ASN A 12 -5.81 20.08 24.39
CA ASN A 12 -5.42 21.34 25.02
C ASN A 12 -4.18 21.15 25.93
N GLN A 13 -4.17 21.69 27.17
CA GLN A 13 -3.00 21.82 28.04
C GLN A 13 -2.15 20.55 28.24
N THR A 14 -2.76 19.36 28.31
CA THR A 14 -2.02 18.10 28.41
C THR A 14 -2.59 17.10 27.41
N PRO A 15 -1.77 16.54 26.48
CA PRO A 15 -0.31 16.59 26.40
C PRO A 15 0.32 17.86 25.78
N GLY A 16 -0.45 18.87 25.35
CA GLY A 16 0.10 20.13 24.80
C GLY A 16 0.97 19.97 23.54
N LYS A 17 0.85 18.83 22.85
CA LYS A 17 1.60 18.49 21.63
C LYS A 17 0.77 17.61 20.72
N VAL A 18 1.08 17.61 19.44
CA VAL A 18 0.55 16.61 18.49
C VAL A 18 1.37 15.32 18.63
N PHE A 19 0.69 14.17 18.68
CA PHE A 19 1.37 12.88 18.75
C PHE A 19 2.11 12.55 17.46
N LYS A 20 3.27 11.89 17.58
CA LYS A 20 4.01 11.36 16.42
C LYS A 20 3.13 10.33 15.67
N GLY A 21 3.16 10.37 14.35
CA GLY A 21 2.33 9.50 13.50
C GLY A 21 0.86 9.94 13.39
N LYS A 22 0.51 11.16 13.83
CA LYS A 22 -0.82 11.73 13.59
C LYS A 22 -1.08 11.81 12.08
N LYS A 23 -2.15 11.13 11.62
CA LYS A 23 -2.56 11.13 10.22
C LYS A 23 -2.92 12.55 9.77
N MET A 24 -2.19 13.06 8.78
CA MET A 24 -2.33 14.38 8.17
C MET A 24 -2.13 14.25 6.66
N ALA A 25 -2.35 15.34 5.91
CA ALA A 25 -1.99 15.37 4.50
C ALA A 25 -0.47 15.18 4.32
N GLY A 26 -0.08 14.51 3.24
CA GLY A 26 1.30 14.20 2.91
C GLY A 26 1.40 13.41 1.61
N GLN A 27 2.60 12.97 1.27
CA GLN A 27 2.84 12.10 0.12
C GLN A 27 2.04 10.80 0.28
N MET A 28 1.31 10.42 -0.76
CA MET A 28 0.54 9.17 -0.81
C MET A 28 1.00 8.34 -2.01
N GLY A 29 1.31 7.07 -1.79
CA GLY A 29 1.83 6.17 -2.81
C GLY A 29 3.31 6.40 -3.16
N ASN A 30 3.75 5.81 -4.27
CA ASN A 30 5.18 5.71 -4.63
C ASN A 30 6.04 5.13 -3.49
N GLU A 31 5.50 4.13 -2.80
CA GLU A 31 6.16 3.40 -1.74
C GLU A 31 6.09 1.90 -2.01
N ARG A 32 6.99 1.13 -1.38
CA ARG A 32 7.03 -0.32 -1.55
C ARG A 32 5.85 -0.97 -0.83
N VAL A 33 4.92 -1.54 -1.59
CA VAL A 33 3.76 -2.29 -1.08
C VAL A 33 3.88 -3.76 -1.50
N THR A 34 3.36 -4.68 -0.69
CA THR A 34 3.30 -6.12 -1.02
C THR A 34 1.87 -6.62 -0.85
N VAL A 35 1.27 -7.11 -1.92
CA VAL A 35 0.01 -7.87 -1.85
C VAL A 35 0.36 -9.32 -1.54
N GLN A 36 -0.30 -9.89 -0.53
CA GLN A 36 0.01 -11.24 -0.03
C GLN A 36 -1.04 -12.25 -0.52
N SER A 37 -0.63 -13.53 -0.59
CA SER A 37 -1.51 -14.68 -0.85
C SER A 37 -2.38 -14.53 -2.11
N LEU A 38 -1.75 -14.15 -3.23
CA LEU A 38 -2.41 -14.16 -4.54
C LEU A 38 -2.36 -15.56 -5.16
N ASP A 39 -3.49 -16.02 -5.70
CA ASP A 39 -3.57 -17.30 -6.41
C ASP A 39 -2.78 -17.23 -7.72
N VAL A 40 -1.90 -18.22 -7.94
CA VAL A 40 -1.25 -18.41 -9.25
C VAL A 40 -2.22 -19.13 -10.17
N VAL A 41 -2.71 -18.43 -11.18
CA VAL A 41 -3.69 -18.97 -12.13
C VAL A 41 -3.00 -19.84 -13.17
N ARG A 42 -1.84 -19.40 -13.67
CA ARG A 42 -1.09 -20.11 -14.71
C ARG A 42 0.37 -19.69 -14.70
N VAL A 43 1.23 -20.66 -14.97
CA VAL A 43 2.65 -20.46 -15.28
C VAL A 43 2.87 -20.90 -16.71
N ASP A 44 3.41 -20.01 -17.55
CA ASP A 44 3.72 -20.28 -18.95
C ASP A 44 5.23 -20.03 -19.15
N ALA A 45 6.01 -21.12 -19.11
CA ALA A 45 7.46 -21.07 -19.23
C ALA A 45 7.92 -20.76 -20.67
N GLU A 46 7.12 -21.09 -21.69
CA GLU A 46 7.46 -20.82 -23.09
C GLU A 46 7.42 -19.31 -23.38
N ARG A 47 6.48 -18.59 -22.76
CA ARG A 47 6.31 -17.15 -22.93
C ARG A 47 6.93 -16.32 -21.81
N ASN A 48 7.53 -16.96 -20.81
CA ASN A 48 8.03 -16.33 -19.58
C ASN A 48 6.94 -15.52 -18.85
N LEU A 49 5.72 -16.04 -18.78
CA LEU A 49 4.58 -15.36 -18.15
C LEU A 49 4.15 -16.05 -16.86
N LEU A 50 3.84 -15.22 -15.87
CA LEU A 50 3.20 -15.63 -14.62
C LEU A 50 1.87 -14.88 -14.47
N LEU A 51 0.76 -15.63 -14.47
CA LEU A 51 -0.57 -15.05 -14.26
C LEU A 51 -1.00 -15.25 -12.82
N VAL A 52 -1.27 -14.14 -12.14
CA VAL A 52 -1.83 -14.11 -10.78
C VAL A 52 -3.24 -13.54 -10.79
N LYS A 53 -4.09 -14.03 -9.88
CA LYS A 53 -5.46 -13.55 -9.74
C LYS A 53 -5.49 -12.26 -8.92
N GLY A 54 -5.90 -11.16 -9.52
CA GLY A 54 -6.06 -9.87 -8.84
C GLY A 54 -5.03 -8.82 -9.27
N GLY A 55 -4.96 -7.72 -8.50
CA GLY A 55 -4.08 -6.59 -8.77
C GLY A 55 -2.74 -6.68 -8.03
N VAL A 56 -1.66 -6.25 -8.70
CA VAL A 56 -0.32 -6.09 -8.11
C VAL A 56 0.03 -4.60 -7.97
N PRO A 57 0.88 -4.21 -7.01
CA PRO A 57 1.29 -2.81 -6.84
C PRO A 57 2.09 -2.28 -8.03
N GLY A 58 1.97 -0.98 -8.30
CA GLY A 58 2.75 -0.29 -9.33
C GLY A 58 1.98 -0.08 -10.64
N ALA A 59 2.59 0.69 -11.53
CA ALA A 59 2.07 0.91 -12.87
C ALA A 59 2.52 -0.23 -13.82
N THR A 60 1.91 -0.28 -15.01
CA THR A 60 2.33 -1.21 -16.06
C THR A 60 3.80 -0.99 -16.43
N GLY A 61 4.59 -2.07 -16.46
CA GLY A 61 6.02 -2.02 -16.80
C GLY A 61 6.98 -1.74 -15.63
N CYS A 62 6.46 -1.56 -14.41
CA CYS A 62 7.32 -1.50 -13.22
C CYS A 62 7.87 -2.88 -12.84
N ASP A 63 9.04 -2.88 -12.21
CA ASP A 63 9.65 -4.11 -11.69
C ASP A 63 8.86 -4.68 -10.51
N LEU A 64 8.73 -6.01 -10.49
CA LEU A 64 8.05 -6.76 -9.43
C LEU A 64 8.95 -7.85 -8.87
N ILE A 65 8.89 -8.04 -7.55
CA ILE A 65 9.54 -9.15 -6.86
C ILE A 65 8.48 -10.17 -6.48
N VAL A 66 8.48 -11.33 -7.13
CA VAL A 66 7.58 -12.44 -6.83
C VAL A 66 8.27 -13.43 -5.89
N LYS A 67 7.58 -13.81 -4.80
CA LYS A 67 8.06 -14.79 -3.82
C LYS A 67 6.93 -15.79 -3.50
N PRO A 68 7.25 -17.02 -3.11
CA PRO A 68 6.28 -17.93 -2.51
C PRO A 68 5.56 -17.27 -1.32
N ALA A 69 4.26 -17.54 -1.18
CA ALA A 69 3.46 -16.96 -0.11
C ALA A 69 3.97 -17.45 1.26
N VAL A 70 4.16 -16.51 2.19
CA VAL A 70 4.58 -16.83 3.56
C VAL A 70 3.43 -17.37 4.43
N LYS A 71 2.19 -17.14 4.00
CA LYS A 71 0.98 -17.64 4.63
C LYS A 71 0.28 -18.57 3.63
N ALA A 72 -0.21 -19.70 4.13
CA ALA A 72 -1.06 -20.62 3.36
C ALA A 72 -2.42 -19.98 3.06
#